data_AF-A0A409XSV1-F1
#
_entry.id   AF-A0A409XSV1-F1
#
_cell.length_a   1.000
_cell.length_b   1.000
_cell.length_c   1.000
_cell.angle_alpha   90.00
_cell.angle_beta   90.00
_cell.angle_gamma   90.00
#
_symmetry.space_group_name_H-M   'P 1'
#
loop_
_entity.id
_entity.type
_entity.pdbx_description
1 polymer ?
#
loop_
_entity_poly.entity_id
_entity_poly.type
_entity_poly.pdbx_seq_one_letter_code
_entity_poly.pdbx_strand_id
1 'polypeptide(L)'
;MTINTPKTRELSLSKPTPFNGERFKSKKFLQECILYMGINKDVYDTEPKRIAFILSYMQEGNMVVWKQQFVQNKLNLDTGDIDLPTYKEFIDEFQKAFKPEEEDIDALDKLKMLQQKNLTAEQLVTKFKLLVGEAGMSNDSDTANKLLIEMFKTALNPALVQKIIQSKKRPTKIEEWYDKAMSFNRSYRLAMAIRGPSHLNT
;
A
#
# COMPACT_ATOMS: atom_id res chain seq x y z
N MET A 1 13.92 50.25 5.46
CA MET A 1 14.04 49.26 4.37
C MET A 1 13.20 48.06 4.75
N THR A 2 12.06 47.85 4.10
CA THR A 2 11.24 46.62 4.24
C THR A 2 11.84 45.55 3.33
N ILE A 3 12.49 44.56 3.92
CA ILE A 3 13.01 43.39 3.20
C ILE A 3 11.79 42.53 2.84
N ASN A 4 11.39 42.52 1.57
CA ASN A 4 10.41 41.58 1.06
C ASN A 4 11.02 40.18 1.07
N THR A 5 10.75 39.40 2.11
CA THR A 5 11.08 37.98 2.11
C THR A 5 10.30 37.29 0.99
N PRO A 6 10.93 36.52 0.09
CA PRO A 6 10.21 35.82 -0.98
C PRO A 6 9.19 34.87 -0.34
N LYS A 7 7.91 35.02 -0.70
CA LYS A 7 6.84 34.13 -0.25
C LYS A 7 7.08 32.76 -0.89
N THR A 8 7.57 31.78 -0.13
CA THR A 8 7.84 30.44 -0.65
C THR A 8 6.56 29.82 -1.19
N ARG A 9 6.56 29.45 -2.48
CA ARG A 9 5.41 28.87 -3.15
C ARG A 9 5.48 27.34 -3.07
N GLU A 10 4.33 26.74 -2.83
CA GLU A 10 4.15 25.29 -2.87
C GLU A 10 4.39 24.75 -4.29
N LEU A 11 5.18 23.68 -4.37
CA LEU A 11 5.42 22.93 -5.59
C LEU A 11 4.19 22.09 -5.94
N SER A 12 3.76 22.20 -7.19
CA SER A 12 2.60 21.47 -7.71
C SER A 12 2.95 20.01 -8.00
N LEU A 13 2.86 19.16 -6.97
CA LEU A 13 2.95 17.71 -7.07
C LEU A 13 1.56 17.06 -7.10
N SER A 14 1.52 15.77 -7.44
CA SER A 14 0.35 14.92 -7.17
C SER A 14 0.01 15.00 -5.68
N LYS A 15 -1.21 15.41 -5.38
CA LYS A 15 -1.72 15.52 -4.01
C LYS A 15 -1.97 14.13 -3.41
N PRO A 16 -1.89 13.97 -2.08
CA PRO A 16 -2.27 12.73 -1.41
C PRO A 16 -3.70 12.31 -1.75
N THR A 17 -3.93 11.00 -1.80
CA THR A 17 -5.28 10.45 -1.98
C THR A 17 -6.11 10.72 -0.72
N PRO A 18 -7.38 11.17 -0.81
CA PRO A 18 -8.24 11.29 0.35
C PRO A 18 -8.33 9.98 1.14
N PHE A 19 -8.25 10.07 2.46
CA PHE A 19 -8.30 8.92 3.34
C PHE A 19 -9.73 8.71 3.86
N ASN A 20 -10.25 7.51 3.62
CA ASN A 20 -11.60 7.11 3.98
C ASN A 20 -11.68 6.28 5.27
N GLY A 21 -10.54 6.04 5.94
CA GLY A 21 -10.47 5.32 7.21
C GLY A 21 -10.23 3.82 7.07
N GLU A 22 -10.04 3.31 5.85
CA GLU A 22 -9.63 1.91 5.63
C GLU A 22 -8.25 1.67 6.23
N ARG A 23 -8.21 0.89 7.33
CA ARG A 23 -6.99 0.66 8.13
C ARG A 23 -5.80 0.17 7.30
N PHE A 24 -6.01 -0.71 6.32
CA PHE A 24 -4.92 -1.20 5.45
C PHE A 24 -4.33 -0.12 4.51
N LYS A 25 -5.00 1.02 4.32
CA LYS A 25 -4.52 2.17 3.55
C LYS A 25 -3.83 3.23 4.41
N SER A 26 -3.86 3.13 5.74
CA SER A 26 -3.39 4.19 6.65
C SER A 26 -1.89 4.50 6.49
N LYS A 27 -1.05 3.47 6.36
CA LYS A 27 0.40 3.59 6.12
C LYS A 27 0.69 4.31 4.79
N LYS A 28 0.06 3.88 3.71
CA LYS A 28 0.22 4.50 2.37
C LYS A 28 -0.19 5.98 2.42
N PHE A 29 -1.32 6.28 3.05
CA PHE A 29 -1.80 7.65 3.20
C PHE A 29 -0.81 8.56 3.93
N LEU A 30 -0.26 8.11 5.08
CA LEU A 30 0.76 8.87 5.80
C LEU A 30 2.02 9.09 4.95
N GLN A 31 2.47 8.07 4.22
CA GLN A 31 3.64 8.19 3.34
C GLN A 31 3.43 9.25 2.24
N GLU A 32 2.25 9.26 1.59
CA GLU A 32 1.90 10.28 0.60
C GLU A 32 1.91 11.69 1.20
N CYS A 33 1.35 11.85 2.41
CA CYS A 33 1.35 13.14 3.11
C CYS A 33 2.77 13.60 3.49
N ILE A 34 3.57 12.72 4.09
CA ILE A 34 4.94 13.02 4.53
C ILE A 34 5.82 13.40 3.34
N LEU A 35 5.72 12.66 2.23
CA LEU A 35 6.46 12.96 1.01
C LEU A 35 6.11 14.35 0.46
N TYR A 36 4.82 14.64 0.36
CA TYR A 36 4.34 15.92 -0.16
C TYR A 36 4.81 17.10 0.70
N MET A 37 4.64 17.00 2.03
CA MET A 37 5.10 18.02 2.96
C MET A 37 6.63 18.14 3.00
N GLY A 38 7.35 17.03 2.86
CA GLY A 38 8.82 17.02 2.82
C GLY A 38 9.39 17.77 1.62
N ILE A 39 8.74 17.65 0.46
CA ILE A 39 9.12 18.42 -0.74
C ILE A 39 8.74 19.89 -0.57
N ASN A 40 7.62 20.17 0.10
CA ASN A 40 7.12 21.51 0.41
C ASN A 40 7.52 22.00 1.81
N LYS A 41 8.69 21.60 2.33
CA LYS A 41 9.06 21.76 3.74
C LYS A 41 9.03 23.22 4.24
N ASP A 42 9.31 24.17 3.37
CA ASP A 42 9.34 25.60 3.70
C ASP A 42 7.91 26.19 3.84
N VAL A 43 6.92 25.50 3.26
CA VAL A 43 5.49 25.81 3.46
C VAL A 43 4.99 25.13 4.73
N TYR A 44 5.36 23.86 4.94
CA TYR A 44 4.99 23.02 6.09
C TYR A 44 6.11 22.96 7.14
N ASP A 45 6.61 24.13 7.51
CA ASP A 45 7.76 24.36 8.39
C ASP A 45 7.43 24.18 9.87
N THR A 46 6.15 24.21 10.25
CA THR A 46 5.69 24.01 11.63
C THR A 46 4.85 22.75 11.80
N GLU A 47 4.87 22.18 13.00
CA GLU A 47 4.06 21.01 13.34
C GLU A 47 2.54 21.25 13.14
N PRO A 48 1.96 22.39 13.57
CA PRO A 48 0.54 22.70 13.31
C PRO A 48 0.17 22.65 11.82
N LYS A 49 1.01 23.19 10.94
CA LYS A 49 0.75 23.17 9.48
C LYS A 49 0.76 21.74 8.94
N ARG A 50 1.65 20.89 9.44
CA ARG A 50 1.73 19.48 9.04
C ARG A 50 0.50 18.70 9.49
N ILE A 51 0.09 18.88 10.75
CA ILE A 51 -1.10 18.24 11.30
C ILE A 51 -2.35 18.69 10.52
N ALA A 52 -2.51 20.01 10.31
CA ALA A 52 -3.61 20.58 9.54
C ALA A 52 -3.66 20.02 8.10
N PHE A 53 -2.49 19.86 7.46
CA PHE A 53 -2.41 19.25 6.13
C PHE A 53 -2.95 17.82 6.13
N ILE A 54 -2.50 16.94 7.04
CA ILE A 54 -2.98 15.55 7.10
C ILE A 54 -4.50 15.52 7.36
N LEU A 55 -4.99 16.31 8.32
CA LEU A 55 -6.43 16.42 8.60
C LEU A 55 -7.23 16.90 7.39
N SER A 56 -6.66 17.75 6.54
CA SER A 56 -7.35 18.25 5.35
C SER A 56 -7.68 17.14 4.35
N TYR A 57 -6.93 16.04 4.31
CA TYR A 57 -7.20 14.89 3.41
C TYR A 57 -8.05 13.78 4.06
N MET A 58 -8.48 13.97 5.30
CA MET A 58 -9.45 13.10 5.98
C MET A 58 -10.88 13.56 5.64
N GLN A 59 -11.31 13.30 4.42
CA GLN A 59 -12.56 13.85 3.86
C GLN A 59 -13.66 12.82 3.62
N GLU A 60 -13.37 11.53 3.76
CA GLU A 60 -14.28 10.46 3.34
C GLU A 60 -14.61 9.49 4.48
N GLY A 61 -15.77 8.85 4.38
CA GLY A 61 -16.17 7.77 5.29
C GLY A 61 -16.13 8.15 6.78
N ASN A 62 -15.69 7.21 7.61
CA ASN A 62 -15.64 7.37 9.06
C ASN A 62 -14.59 8.39 9.53
N MET A 63 -13.70 8.85 8.63
CA MET A 63 -12.68 9.84 8.96
C MET A 63 -13.24 11.23 9.19
N VAL A 64 -14.37 11.56 8.57
CA VAL A 64 -15.04 12.86 8.78
C VAL A 64 -15.41 13.02 10.25
N VAL A 65 -15.98 11.97 10.85
CA VAL A 65 -16.38 11.96 12.27
C VAL A 65 -15.15 12.01 13.18
N TRP A 66 -14.14 11.19 12.91
CA TRP A 66 -12.91 11.20 13.71
C TRP A 66 -12.20 12.56 13.67
N LYS A 67 -12.06 13.16 12.49
CA LYS A 67 -11.51 14.51 12.32
C LYS A 67 -12.33 15.54 13.08
N GLN A 68 -13.66 15.47 13.01
CA GLN A 68 -14.54 16.40 13.71
C GLN A 68 -14.36 16.29 15.23
N GLN A 69 -14.31 15.08 15.79
CA GLN A 69 -14.07 14.85 17.21
C GLN A 69 -12.68 15.35 17.63
N PHE A 70 -11.65 15.06 16.83
CA PHE A 70 -10.29 15.53 17.07
C PHE A 70 -10.25 17.06 17.14
N VAL A 71 -10.79 17.75 16.13
CA VAL A 71 -10.80 19.22 16.09
C VAL A 71 -11.65 19.80 17.21
N GLN A 72 -12.82 19.24 17.51
CA GLN A 72 -13.70 19.74 18.56
C GLN A 72 -13.05 19.70 19.94
N ASN A 73 -12.23 18.69 20.23
CA ASN A 73 -11.53 18.57 21.50
C ASN A 73 -10.36 19.56 21.64
N LYS A 74 -9.90 20.15 20.53
CA LYS A 74 -8.71 21.02 20.47
C LYS A 74 -9.01 22.46 20.12
N LEU A 75 -10.20 22.74 19.59
CA LEU A 75 -10.62 24.08 19.17
C LEU A 75 -11.22 24.84 20.34
N ASN A 76 -10.64 26.01 20.63
CA ASN A 76 -11.25 26.98 21.53
C ASN A 76 -12.10 27.96 20.70
N LEU A 77 -13.42 27.91 20.85
CA LEU A 77 -14.33 28.78 20.11
C LEU A 77 -14.31 30.23 20.61
N ASP A 78 -13.91 30.47 21.86
CA ASP A 78 -13.87 31.79 22.46
C ASP A 78 -12.63 32.59 22.01
N THR A 79 -11.50 31.90 21.78
CA THR A 79 -10.25 32.54 21.33
C THR A 79 -9.96 32.35 19.84
N GLY A 80 -10.59 31.35 19.19
CA GLY A 80 -10.27 30.96 17.82
C GLY A 80 -8.96 30.16 17.69
N ASP A 81 -8.32 29.83 18.81
CA ASP A 81 -7.09 29.04 18.83
C ASP A 81 -7.36 27.54 18.74
N ILE A 82 -6.37 26.81 18.23
CA ILE A 82 -6.38 25.36 18.20
C ILE A 82 -5.17 24.81 18.95
N ASP A 83 -5.43 24.07 20.03
CA ASP A 83 -4.42 23.42 20.87
C ASP A 83 -4.01 22.06 20.27
N LEU A 84 -3.27 22.12 19.16
CA LEU A 84 -2.79 20.93 18.49
C LEU A 84 -1.69 20.25 19.32
N PRO A 85 -1.69 18.91 19.40
CA PRO A 85 -0.60 18.17 20.02
C PRO A 85 0.68 18.31 19.17
N THR A 86 1.79 17.78 19.67
CA THR A 86 3.00 17.66 18.86
C THR A 86 2.75 16.77 17.63
N TYR A 87 3.56 16.94 16.59
CA TYR A 87 3.43 16.11 15.38
C TYR A 87 3.57 14.61 15.71
N LYS A 88 4.45 14.27 16.65
CA LYS A 88 4.64 12.89 17.10
C LYS A 88 3.39 12.33 17.77
N GLU A 89 2.85 13.04 18.75
CA GLU A 89 1.63 12.61 19.47
C GLU A 89 0.45 12.45 18.51
N PHE A 90 0.29 13.35 17.53
CA PHE A 90 -0.72 13.22 16.49
C PHE A 90 -0.57 11.92 15.67
N ILE A 91 0.66 11.59 15.25
CA ILE A 91 0.92 10.37 14.48
C ILE A 91 0.66 9.13 15.33
N ASP A 92 1.04 9.14 16.61
CA ASP A 92 0.79 8.03 17.53
C ASP A 92 -0.72 7.83 17.75
N GLU A 93 -1.50 8.91 17.94
CA GLU A 93 -2.96 8.85 18.03
C GLU A 93 -3.59 8.32 16.73
N PHE A 94 -3.13 8.81 15.58
CA PHE A 94 -3.60 8.36 14.27
C PHE A 94 -3.32 6.87 14.05
N GLN A 95 -2.10 6.42 14.32
CA GLN A 95 -1.70 5.02 14.18
C GLN A 95 -2.49 4.14 15.16
N LYS A 96 -2.74 4.60 16.38
CA LYS A 96 -3.59 3.88 17.34
C LYS A 96 -5.03 3.73 16.85
N ALA A 97 -5.60 4.77 16.23
CA ALA A 97 -6.97 4.76 15.71
C ALA A 97 -7.11 3.91 14.43
N PHE A 98 -6.07 3.90 13.58
CA PHE A 98 -6.11 3.29 12.24
C PHE A 98 -5.05 2.21 12.01
N LYS A 99 -4.58 1.57 13.10
CA LYS A 99 -3.69 0.41 13.03
C LYS A 99 -4.33 -0.64 12.12
N PRO A 100 -3.69 -1.07 11.02
CA PRO A 100 -4.13 -2.23 10.27
C PRO A 100 -4.32 -3.39 11.25
N GLU A 101 -5.51 -3.99 11.28
CA GLU A 101 -5.75 -5.24 12.04
C GLU A 101 -4.80 -6.36 11.59
N GLU A 102 -4.30 -6.24 10.36
CA GLU A 102 -3.28 -7.08 9.78
C GLU A 102 -1.85 -6.86 10.33
N GLU A 103 -1.57 -5.87 11.19
CA GLU A 103 -0.22 -5.66 11.75
C GLU A 103 0.17 -6.64 12.86
N ASP A 104 -0.75 -7.48 13.34
CA ASP A 104 -0.40 -8.54 14.30
C ASP A 104 0.18 -9.79 13.60
N ILE A 105 0.18 -9.83 12.27
CA ILE A 105 0.83 -10.87 11.46
C ILE A 105 2.02 -10.22 10.74
N ASP A 106 3.23 -10.68 11.05
CA ASP A 106 4.46 -10.19 10.42
C ASP A 106 4.41 -10.33 8.88
N ALA A 107 5.12 -9.46 8.15
CA ALA A 107 5.14 -9.50 6.68
C ALA A 107 5.57 -10.87 6.15
N LEU A 108 6.47 -11.56 6.86
CA LEU A 108 6.87 -12.92 6.56
C LEU A 108 5.72 -13.92 6.71
N ASP A 109 4.90 -13.78 7.75
CA ASP A 109 3.77 -14.67 8.00
C ASP A 109 2.64 -14.41 6.99
N LYS A 110 2.40 -13.15 6.62
CA LYS A 110 1.52 -12.80 5.48
C LYS A 110 2.01 -13.43 4.18
N LEU A 111 3.32 -13.41 3.94
CA LEU A 111 3.93 -14.01 2.76
C LEU A 111 3.72 -15.54 2.74
N LYS A 112 3.86 -16.22 3.90
CA LYS A 112 3.61 -17.67 4.04
C LYS A 112 2.14 -18.03 3.86
N MET A 113 1.22 -17.17 4.29
CA MET A 113 -0.23 -17.39 4.18
C MET A 113 -0.83 -16.98 2.82
N LEU A 114 -0.05 -16.28 1.98
CA LEU A 114 -0.52 -15.79 0.70
C LEU A 114 -0.91 -16.95 -0.22
N GLN A 115 -2.09 -16.87 -0.81
CA GLN A 115 -2.60 -17.84 -1.78
C GLN A 115 -3.27 -17.13 -2.94
N GLN A 116 -3.13 -17.67 -4.15
CA GLN A 116 -3.65 -17.10 -5.38
C GLN A 116 -5.18 -17.00 -5.33
N LYS A 117 -5.88 -18.07 -4.95
CA LYS A 117 -7.35 -18.12 -4.88
C LYS A 117 -7.96 -17.50 -6.16
N ASN A 118 -8.72 -16.41 -6.01
CA ASN A 118 -9.40 -15.70 -7.11
C ASN A 118 -8.55 -14.59 -7.74
N LEU A 119 -7.33 -14.35 -7.26
CA LEU A 119 -6.42 -13.36 -7.83
C LEU A 119 -5.91 -13.83 -9.19
N THR A 120 -5.77 -12.87 -10.10
CA THR A 120 -4.93 -13.08 -11.28
C THR A 120 -3.48 -13.28 -10.85
N ALA A 121 -2.69 -14.01 -11.64
CA ALA A 121 -1.25 -14.14 -11.42
C ALA A 121 -0.53 -12.79 -11.32
N GLU A 122 -0.97 -11.77 -12.07
CA GLU A 122 -0.40 -10.42 -11.99
C GLU A 122 -0.68 -9.75 -10.62
N GLN A 123 -1.92 -9.82 -10.14
CA GLN A 123 -2.27 -9.33 -8.80
C GLN A 123 -1.51 -10.07 -7.70
N LEU A 124 -1.38 -11.40 -7.83
CA LEU A 124 -0.60 -12.20 -6.89
C LEU A 124 0.88 -11.78 -6.88
N VAL A 125 1.51 -11.64 -8.05
CA VAL A 125 2.92 -11.20 -8.17
C VAL A 125 3.13 -9.85 -7.52
N THR A 126 2.25 -8.88 -7.76
CA THR A 126 2.33 -7.55 -7.15
C THR A 126 2.25 -7.63 -5.62
N LYS A 127 1.29 -8.40 -5.08
CA LYS A 127 1.15 -8.57 -3.62
C LYS A 127 2.33 -9.32 -3.01
N PHE A 128 2.84 -10.35 -3.69
CA PHE A 128 4.00 -11.11 -3.26
C PHE A 128 5.25 -10.22 -3.20
N LYS A 129 5.54 -9.44 -4.25
CA LYS A 129 6.68 -8.49 -4.29
C LYS A 129 6.61 -7.45 -3.17
N LEU A 130 5.43 -6.92 -2.90
CA LEU A 130 5.22 -5.97 -1.80
C LEU A 130 5.60 -6.61 -0.46
N LEU A 131 5.06 -7.79 -0.15
CA LEU A 131 5.32 -8.49 1.11
C LEU A 131 6.79 -8.93 1.27
N VAL A 132 7.45 -9.34 0.19
CA VAL A 132 8.90 -9.62 0.17
C VAL A 132 9.70 -8.38 0.58
N GLY A 133 9.36 -7.22 0.01
CA GLY A 133 10.00 -5.95 0.36
C GLY A 133 9.72 -5.52 1.81
N GLU A 134 8.48 -5.69 2.28
CA GLU A 134 8.12 -5.39 3.68
C GLU A 134 8.81 -6.33 4.69
N ALA A 135 9.07 -7.58 4.30
CA ALA A 135 9.83 -8.54 5.11
C ALA A 135 11.37 -8.34 5.04
N GLY A 136 11.86 -7.34 4.29
CA GLY A 136 13.29 -7.07 4.13
C GLY A 136 14.05 -8.16 3.37
N MET A 137 13.35 -8.99 2.60
CA MET A 137 13.94 -10.07 1.81
C MET A 137 14.38 -9.52 0.44
N SER A 138 15.50 -10.01 -0.08
CA SER A 138 15.98 -9.67 -1.43
C SER A 138 16.05 -10.90 -2.34
N ASN A 139 16.34 -10.67 -3.62
CA ASN A 139 16.49 -11.69 -4.67
C ASN A 139 17.91 -11.64 -5.28
N ASP A 140 18.89 -11.09 -4.56
CA ASP A 140 20.22 -10.81 -5.10
C ASP A 140 21.17 -12.03 -5.11
N SER A 141 20.77 -13.13 -4.48
CA SER A 141 21.56 -14.37 -4.42
C SER A 141 20.74 -15.59 -4.87
N ASP A 142 21.44 -16.64 -5.30
CA ASP A 142 20.80 -17.91 -5.68
C ASP A 142 20.02 -18.54 -4.52
N THR A 143 20.54 -18.43 -3.29
CA THR A 143 19.87 -18.94 -2.09
C THR A 143 18.58 -18.17 -1.82
N ALA A 144 18.62 -16.84 -1.95
CA ALA A 144 17.43 -16.01 -1.76
C ALA A 144 16.38 -16.28 -2.85
N ASN A 145 16.81 -16.42 -4.11
CA ASN A 145 15.93 -16.83 -5.21
C ASN A 145 15.26 -18.17 -4.94
N LYS A 146 16.01 -19.19 -4.49
CA LYS A 146 15.45 -20.51 -4.17
C LYS A 146 14.37 -20.42 -3.09
N LEU A 147 14.62 -19.68 -2.01
CA LEU A 147 13.65 -19.49 -0.94
C LEU A 147 12.37 -18.81 -1.45
N LEU A 148 12.51 -17.70 -2.18
CA LEU A 148 11.37 -16.97 -2.74
C LEU A 148 10.58 -17.82 -3.74
N ILE A 149 11.26 -18.68 -4.52
CA ILE A 149 10.61 -19.61 -5.44
C ILE A 149 9.76 -20.62 -4.68
N GLU A 150 10.25 -21.20 -3.58
CA GLU A 150 9.45 -22.14 -2.79
C GLU A 150 8.22 -21.45 -2.18
N MET A 151 8.39 -20.25 -1.62
CA MET A 151 7.26 -19.47 -1.09
C MET A 151 6.26 -19.06 -2.19
N PHE A 152 6.73 -18.73 -3.38
CA PHE A 152 5.86 -18.37 -4.49
C PHE A 152 5.11 -19.57 -5.07
N LYS A 153 5.74 -20.75 -5.10
CA LYS A 153 5.05 -22.01 -5.46
C LYS A 153 3.91 -22.32 -4.51
N THR A 154 4.09 -22.14 -3.19
CA THR A 154 3.01 -22.37 -2.22
C THR A 154 1.88 -21.37 -2.37
N ALA A 155 2.18 -20.15 -2.83
CA ALA A 155 1.17 -19.14 -3.08
C ALA A 155 0.40 -19.35 -4.39
N LEU A 156 1.01 -19.93 -5.42
CA LEU A 156 0.38 -20.16 -6.73
C LEU A 156 -0.66 -21.29 -6.72
N ASN A 157 -1.61 -21.21 -7.65
CA ASN A 157 -2.49 -22.35 -7.92
C ASN A 157 -1.66 -23.57 -8.40
N PRO A 158 -1.90 -24.79 -7.86
CA PRO A 158 -1.07 -25.97 -8.16
C PRO A 158 -0.95 -26.29 -9.65
N ALA A 159 -2.02 -26.09 -10.43
CA ALA A 159 -2.01 -26.30 -11.87
C ALA A 159 -1.04 -25.35 -12.61
N LEU A 160 -0.91 -24.09 -12.16
CA LEU A 160 0.07 -23.15 -12.71
C LEU A 160 1.49 -23.55 -12.32
N VAL A 161 1.72 -23.97 -11.08
CA VAL A 161 3.03 -24.47 -10.61
C VAL A 161 3.49 -25.63 -11.49
N GLN A 162 2.62 -26.63 -11.69
CA GLN A 162 2.91 -27.79 -12.53
C GLN A 162 3.29 -27.38 -13.95
N LYS A 163 2.54 -26.45 -14.55
CA LYS A 163 2.80 -25.95 -15.91
C LYS A 163 4.12 -25.18 -16.02
N ILE A 164 4.51 -24.43 -14.99
CA ILE A 164 5.81 -23.75 -14.93
C ILE A 164 6.95 -24.75 -14.83
N ILE A 165 6.83 -25.76 -13.98
CA ILE A 165 7.85 -26.81 -13.81
C ILE A 165 8.05 -27.60 -15.10
N GLN A 166 6.97 -27.91 -15.83
CA GLN A 166 7.02 -28.64 -17.10
C GLN A 166 7.50 -27.80 -18.30
N SER A 167 7.73 -26.49 -18.11
CA SER A 167 8.17 -25.64 -19.20
C SER A 167 9.60 -25.97 -19.64
N LYS A 168 9.86 -25.93 -20.96
CA LYS A 168 11.14 -26.35 -21.58
C LYS A 168 12.38 -25.74 -20.93
N LYS A 169 12.31 -24.47 -20.53
CA LYS A 169 13.34 -23.79 -19.71
C LYS A 169 12.83 -23.69 -18.28
N ARG A 170 13.40 -24.50 -17.38
CA ARG A 170 13.09 -24.43 -15.94
C ARG A 170 13.60 -23.11 -15.36
N PRO A 171 12.74 -22.28 -14.76
CA PRO A 171 13.17 -21.00 -14.20
C PRO A 171 13.92 -21.19 -12.87
N THR A 172 15.04 -20.48 -12.72
CA THR A 172 15.91 -20.53 -11.54
C THR A 172 15.91 -19.25 -10.73
N LYS A 173 15.39 -18.16 -11.31
CA LYS A 173 15.20 -16.87 -10.64
C LYS A 173 13.72 -16.60 -10.42
N ILE A 174 13.41 -15.89 -9.33
CA ILE A 174 12.03 -15.61 -8.96
C ILE A 174 11.33 -14.71 -10.02
N GLU A 175 12.07 -13.83 -10.70
CA GLU A 175 11.54 -13.01 -11.80
C GLU A 175 11.01 -13.88 -12.94
N GLU A 176 11.77 -14.91 -13.31
CA GLU A 176 11.36 -15.82 -14.39
C GLU A 176 10.11 -16.63 -14.00
N TRP A 177 9.93 -16.92 -12.70
CA TRP A 177 8.71 -17.53 -12.19
C TRP A 177 7.50 -16.60 -12.30
N TYR A 178 7.67 -15.32 -11.94
CA TYR A 178 6.62 -14.31 -12.10
C TYR A 178 6.17 -14.20 -13.56
N ASP A 179 7.11 -14.08 -14.49
CA ASP A 179 6.82 -13.91 -15.92
C ASP A 179 6.05 -15.10 -16.49
N LYS A 180 6.47 -16.33 -16.16
CA LYS A 180 5.77 -17.53 -16.63
C LYS A 180 4.38 -17.69 -15.99
N ALA A 181 4.24 -17.39 -14.71
CA ALA A 181 2.94 -17.44 -14.04
C ALA A 181 1.94 -16.49 -14.71
N MET A 182 2.36 -15.25 -14.99
CA MET A 182 1.54 -14.26 -15.69
C MET A 182 1.20 -14.70 -17.12
N SER A 183 2.19 -15.18 -17.88
CA SER A 183 2.01 -15.64 -19.25
C SER A 183 1.03 -16.82 -19.36
N PHE A 184 1.20 -17.85 -18.52
CA PHE A 184 0.31 -19.02 -18.55
C PHE A 184 -1.09 -18.71 -18.05
N ASN A 185 -1.23 -17.87 -17.01
CA ASN A 185 -2.54 -17.44 -16.56
C ASN A 185 -3.28 -16.61 -17.62
N ARG A 186 -2.58 -15.68 -18.29
CA ARG A 186 -3.14 -14.91 -19.41
C ARG A 186 -3.59 -15.83 -20.54
N SER A 187 -2.74 -16.80 -20.92
CA SER A 187 -3.06 -17.79 -21.96
C SER A 187 -4.28 -18.64 -21.62
N TYR A 188 -4.41 -19.07 -20.35
CA TYR A 188 -5.57 -19.82 -19.88
C TYR A 188 -6.86 -19.00 -19.97
N ARG A 189 -6.83 -17.75 -19.50
CA ARG A 189 -7.98 -16.84 -19.56
C ARG A 189 -8.42 -16.56 -21.00
N LEU A 190 -7.47 -16.37 -21.91
CA LEU A 190 -7.76 -16.22 -23.35
C LEU A 190 -8.42 -17.49 -23.92
N ALA A 191 -7.91 -18.68 -23.58
CA ALA A 191 -8.50 -19.94 -24.02
C ALA A 191 -9.94 -20.15 -23.48
N MET A 192 -10.20 -19.75 -22.24
CA MET A 192 -11.55 -19.79 -21.65
C MET A 192 -12.51 -18.79 -22.31
N ALA A 193 -12.04 -17.59 -22.64
CA ALA A 193 -12.85 -16.60 -23.37
C ALA A 193 -13.22 -17.09 -24.79
N ILE A 194 -12.30 -17.78 -25.47
CA ILE A 194 -12.56 -18.36 -26.80
C ILE A 194 -13.57 -19.51 -26.72
N ARG A 195 -13.53 -20.33 -25.66
CA ARG A 195 -14.46 -21.47 -25.52
C ARG A 195 -15.92 -21.06 -25.29
N GLY A 196 -16.20 -19.81 -24.87
CA GLY A 196 -17.54 -19.34 -24.53
C GLY A 196 -18.17 -20.08 -23.34
N PRO A 197 -19.30 -19.61 -22.78
CA PRO A 197 -20.04 -20.38 -21.79
C PRO A 197 -20.55 -21.65 -22.47
N SER A 198 -20.15 -22.82 -21.96
CA SER A 198 -20.73 -24.09 -22.35
C SER A 198 -22.25 -23.98 -22.18
N HIS A 199 -22.99 -23.99 -23.29
CA HIS A 199 -24.39 -24.41 -23.27
C HIS A 199 -24.39 -25.88 -22.83
N LEU A 200 -24.39 -26.10 -21.52
CA LEU A 200 -24.85 -27.35 -20.93
C LEU A 200 -26.37 -27.32 -21.07
N ASN A 201 -26.83 -27.68 -22.26
CA ASN A 201 -28.17 -28.18 -22.47
C ASN A 201 -28.19 -29.64 -22.03
N THR A 202 -29.30 -29.98 -21.37
CA THR A 202 -29.79 -31.29 -20.88
C THR A 202 -29.19 -31.83 -19.59
#